data_AF-A0A3A5AT48-F1
#
_entry.id   AF-A0A3A5AT48-F1
#
_cell.length_a   1.000
_cell.length_b   1.000
_cell.length_c   1.000
_cell.angle_alpha   90.00
_cell.angle_beta   90.00
_cell.angle_gamma   90.00
#
_symmetry.space_group_name_H-M   'P 1'
#
loop_
_entity.id
_entity.type
_entity.pdbx_description
1 polymer ?
#
loop_
_entity_poly.entity_id
_entity_poly.type
_entity_poly.pdbx_seq_one_letter_code
_entity_poly.pdbx_strand_id
1 'polypeptide(L)'
;MKTRGKVIVFFAIFAALLLAASALAGESGTVSCATQGCGYQTDLKIGGGRASPSVTGYCAREKKFVRVKLPSWADYRKPQQCPGGKEPLQPIYSGGEMAKIPCPKCGNLSLSYKRRLMFD
;
A
#
# COMPACT_ATOMS: atom_id res chain seq x y z
N MET A 1 -48.17 -9.48 -23.57
CA MET A 1 -46.95 -9.97 -22.89
C MET A 1 -45.70 -9.44 -23.63
N LYS A 2 -45.12 -8.30 -23.23
CA LYS A 2 -43.94 -7.71 -23.93
C LYS A 2 -42.94 -6.99 -22.99
N THR A 3 -43.07 -7.17 -21.69
CA THR A 3 -42.31 -6.45 -20.65
C THR A 3 -41.25 -7.31 -19.95
N ARG A 4 -41.34 -8.66 -19.99
CA ARG A 4 -40.41 -9.56 -19.29
C ARG A 4 -38.98 -9.58 -19.86
N GLY A 5 -38.81 -9.42 -21.18
CA GLY A 5 -37.47 -9.46 -21.80
C GLY A 5 -36.58 -8.27 -21.45
N LYS A 6 -37.16 -7.07 -21.28
CA LYS A 6 -36.40 -5.85 -20.98
C LYS A 6 -35.84 -5.83 -19.56
N VAL A 7 -36.52 -6.47 -18.60
CA VAL A 7 -36.09 -6.54 -17.19
C VAL A 7 -34.89 -7.48 -17.04
N ILE A 8 -34.85 -8.59 -17.78
CA ILE A 8 -33.75 -9.57 -17.73
C ILE A 8 -32.46 -8.96 -18.28
N VAL A 9 -32.56 -8.19 -19.38
CA VAL A 9 -31.39 -7.49 -19.96
C VAL A 9 -30.84 -6.42 -19.01
N PHE A 10 -31.71 -5.67 -18.33
CA PHE A 10 -31.29 -4.67 -17.35
C PHE A 10 -30.57 -5.30 -16.15
N PHE A 11 -31.07 -6.44 -15.66
CA PHE A 11 -30.42 -7.19 -14.56
C PHE A 11 -29.06 -7.77 -14.98
N ALA A 12 -28.92 -8.25 -16.21
CA ALA A 12 -27.66 -8.78 -16.72
C ALA A 12 -26.57 -7.70 -16.83
N ILE A 13 -26.92 -6.49 -17.28
CA ILE A 13 -25.98 -5.36 -17.37
C ILE A 13 -25.56 -4.88 -15.97
N PHE A 14 -26.50 -4.84 -15.02
CA PHE A 14 -26.20 -4.43 -13.64
C PHE A 14 -25.30 -5.44 -12.91
N ALA A 15 -25.52 -6.74 -13.13
CA ALA A 15 -24.65 -7.80 -12.60
C ALA A 15 -23.24 -7.75 -13.21
N ALA A 16 -23.11 -7.44 -14.50
CA ALA A 16 -21.81 -7.28 -15.16
C ALA A 16 -21.02 -6.07 -14.62
N LEU A 17 -21.70 -4.96 -14.28
CA LEU A 17 -21.08 -3.79 -13.65
C LEU A 17 -20.60 -4.05 -12.21
N LEU A 18 -21.32 -4.88 -11.45
CA LEU A 18 -20.93 -5.23 -10.08
C LEU A 18 -19.72 -6.19 -10.02
N LEU A 19 -19.50 -7.00 -11.06
CA LEU A 19 -18.33 -7.88 -11.17
C LEU A 19 -17.02 -7.13 -11.49
N ALA A 20 -17.09 -5.89 -11.97
CA ALA A 20 -15.92 -5.09 -12.35
C ALA A 20 -15.26 -4.34 -11.17
N ALA A 21 -15.90 -4.29 -10.00
CA ALA A 21 -15.33 -3.63 -8.82
C ALA A 21 -14.32 -4.54 -8.10
N SER A 22 -13.25 -4.91 -8.81
CA SER A 22 -12.06 -5.50 -8.20
C SER A 22 -11.33 -4.41 -7.42
N ALA A 23 -11.73 -4.21 -6.16
CA ALA A 23 -11.09 -3.30 -5.23
C ALA A 23 -9.55 -3.43 -5.29
N LEU A 24 -8.87 -2.36 -5.69
CA LEU A 24 -7.42 -2.24 -5.60
C LEU A 24 -7.04 -2.17 -4.12
N ALA A 25 -6.81 -3.33 -3.51
CA ALA A 25 -6.27 -3.41 -2.16
C ALA A 25 -4.82 -2.93 -2.17
N GLY A 26 -4.59 -1.66 -1.85
CA GLY A 26 -3.29 -1.05 -1.63
C GLY A 26 -3.48 0.40 -1.17
N GLU A 27 -2.81 0.79 -0.10
CA GLU A 27 -2.96 2.15 0.46
C GLU A 27 -1.87 3.05 -0.10
N SER A 28 -2.22 4.14 -0.77
CA SER A 28 -1.27 5.21 -1.11
C SER A 28 -1.40 6.37 -0.17
N GLY A 29 -0.29 6.99 0.21
CA GLY A 29 -0.29 8.13 1.11
C GLY A 29 1.06 8.83 1.18
N THR A 30 1.06 9.95 1.88
CA THR A 30 2.27 10.73 2.14
C THR A 30 2.78 10.38 3.54
N VAL A 31 4.06 10.07 3.67
CA VAL A 31 4.75 10.03 4.96
C VAL A 31 5.48 11.34 5.17
N SER A 32 5.29 11.96 6.34
CA SER A 32 5.94 13.20 6.74
C SER A 32 6.53 13.09 8.14
N CYS A 33 7.65 13.77 8.39
CA CYS A 33 8.23 13.86 9.72
C CYS A 33 7.73 15.12 10.45
N ALA A 34 7.16 14.97 11.64
CA ALA A 34 6.65 16.06 12.45
C ALA A 34 7.74 16.81 13.25
N THR A 35 9.00 16.36 13.22
CA THR A 35 10.09 17.07 13.90
C THR A 35 10.34 18.43 13.23
N GLN A 36 10.31 19.49 14.04
CA GLN A 36 10.58 20.86 13.60
C GLN A 36 11.91 20.96 12.86
N GLY A 37 11.91 21.57 11.67
CA GLY A 37 13.10 21.75 10.83
C GLY A 37 13.56 20.51 10.05
N CYS A 38 12.96 19.33 10.26
CA CYS A 38 13.35 18.14 9.49
C CYS A 38 12.87 18.22 8.03
N GLY A 39 11.58 18.51 7.81
CA GLY A 39 11.01 18.64 6.47
C GLY A 39 11.09 17.36 5.62
N TYR A 40 11.26 16.19 6.24
CA TYR A 40 11.22 14.91 5.53
C TYR A 40 9.79 14.61 5.07
N GLN A 41 9.64 14.32 3.78
CA GLN A 41 8.38 13.92 3.18
C GLN A 41 8.65 12.93 2.04
N THR A 42 7.83 11.89 1.92
CA THR A 42 7.89 10.94 0.80
C THR A 42 6.53 10.32 0.53
N ASP A 43 6.31 9.86 -0.69
CA ASP A 43 5.09 9.16 -1.08
C ASP A 43 5.30 7.67 -0.95
N LEU A 44 4.37 7.01 -0.25
CA LEU A 44 4.43 5.58 0.00
C LEU A 44 3.14 4.88 -0.37
N LYS A 45 3.32 3.75 -1.05
CA LYS A 45 2.28 2.76 -1.29
C LYS A 45 2.52 1.61 -0.33
N ILE A 46 1.56 1.29 0.52
CA ILE A 46 1.58 0.19 1.48
C ILE A 46 0.80 -0.99 0.88
N GLY A 47 1.40 -2.18 0.92
CA GLY A 47 0.83 -3.39 0.34
C GLY A 47 0.95 -3.45 -1.20
N GLY A 48 0.12 -4.31 -1.82
CA GLY A 48 0.11 -4.54 -3.26
C GLY A 48 -1.25 -5.01 -3.75
N GLY A 49 -1.59 -4.70 -5.00
CA GLY A 49 -2.87 -5.08 -5.59
C GLY A 49 -2.99 -6.59 -5.82
N ARG A 50 -4.21 -7.09 -5.99
CA ARG A 50 -4.48 -8.52 -6.20
C ARG A 50 -3.61 -9.16 -7.28
N ALA A 51 -3.40 -8.48 -8.41
CA ALA A 51 -2.60 -8.96 -9.54
C ALA A 51 -1.09 -8.66 -9.43
N SER A 52 -0.66 -7.91 -8.40
CA SER A 52 0.74 -7.55 -8.20
C SER A 52 1.04 -7.45 -6.70
N PRO A 53 1.14 -8.58 -6.00
CA PRO A 53 1.43 -8.59 -4.57
C PRO A 53 2.77 -7.91 -4.32
N SER A 54 2.83 -7.11 -3.26
CA SER A 54 4.04 -6.42 -2.86
C SER A 54 4.02 -6.10 -1.39
N VAL A 55 5.19 -6.16 -0.76
CA VAL A 55 5.39 -5.72 0.62
C VAL A 55 6.17 -4.43 0.59
N THR A 56 5.67 -3.45 1.33
CA THR A 56 6.40 -2.22 1.61
C THR A 56 7.03 -2.37 2.98
N GLY A 57 8.25 -1.88 3.12
CA GLY A 57 8.96 -1.95 4.38
C GLY A 57 10.08 -0.92 4.49
N TYR A 58 10.74 -0.95 5.63
CA TYR A 58 11.86 -0.09 5.95
C TYR A 58 13.15 -0.90 6.07
N CYS A 59 14.21 -0.38 5.45
CA CYS A 59 15.57 -0.89 5.60
C CYS A 59 16.33 0.04 6.53
N ALA A 60 16.69 -0.44 7.71
CA ALA A 60 17.25 0.38 8.76
C ALA A 60 18.69 0.79 8.43
N ARG A 61 19.47 -0.08 7.80
CA ARG A 61 20.85 0.21 7.41
C ARG A 61 20.93 1.32 6.36
N GLU A 62 20.14 1.23 5.29
CA GLU A 62 20.12 2.26 4.25
C GLU A 62 19.19 3.44 4.56
N LYS A 63 18.49 3.40 5.71
CA LYS A 63 17.53 4.41 6.15
C LYS A 63 16.53 4.77 5.06
N LYS A 64 15.93 3.78 4.40
CA LYS A 64 15.02 4.03 3.27
C LYS A 64 13.83 3.10 3.30
N PHE A 65 12.72 3.61 2.79
CA PHE A 65 11.55 2.78 2.50
C PHE A 65 11.72 2.12 1.15
N VAL A 66 11.34 0.85 1.06
CA VAL A 66 11.38 0.07 -0.17
C VAL A 66 10.07 -0.67 -0.35
N ARG A 67 9.74 -0.93 -1.62
CA ARG A 67 8.60 -1.76 -2.00
C ARG A 67 9.12 -2.93 -2.82
N VAL A 68 8.94 -4.14 -2.27
CA VAL A 68 9.38 -5.39 -2.88
C VAL A 68 8.18 -6.04 -3.56
N LYS A 69 8.29 -6.29 -4.86
CA LYS A 69 7.28 -7.05 -5.62
C LYS A 69 7.46 -8.53 -5.30
N LEU A 70 6.36 -9.21 -5.01
CA LEU A 70 6.34 -10.62 -4.68
C LEU A 70 5.88 -11.45 -5.88
N PRO A 71 6.33 -12.71 -6.00
CA PRO A 71 5.86 -13.61 -7.04
C PRO A 71 4.44 -14.10 -6.76
N SER A 72 4.05 -14.25 -5.49
CA SER A 72 2.71 -14.68 -5.10
C SER A 72 2.24 -14.07 -3.77
N TRP A 73 0.94 -14.13 -3.51
CA TRP A 73 0.37 -13.76 -2.20
C TRP A 73 0.79 -14.70 -1.08
N ALA A 74 1.17 -15.95 -1.38
CA ALA A 74 1.68 -16.90 -0.39
C ALA A 74 3.01 -16.43 0.21
N ASP A 75 3.74 -15.55 -0.48
CA ASP A 75 5.01 -15.00 -0.01
C ASP A 75 4.85 -13.74 0.84
N TYR A 76 3.64 -13.17 0.92
CA TYR A 76 3.38 -11.87 1.56
C TYR A 76 3.78 -11.81 3.05
N ARG A 77 3.65 -12.92 3.76
CA ARG A 77 4.01 -13.03 5.19
C ARG A 77 5.36 -13.69 5.43
N LYS A 78 6.06 -14.12 4.37
CA LYS A 78 7.40 -14.68 4.53
C LYS A 78 8.39 -13.54 4.84
N PRO A 79 9.47 -13.81 5.59
CA PRO A 79 10.53 -12.82 5.79
C PRO A 79 11.05 -12.30 4.46
N GLN A 80 11.04 -10.98 4.28
CA GLN A 80 11.57 -10.31 3.10
C GLN A 80 12.93 -9.71 3.42
N GLN A 81 13.75 -9.47 2.40
CA GLN A 81 15.07 -8.86 2.55
C GLN A 81 15.11 -7.48 1.88
N CYS A 82 15.98 -6.62 2.38
CA CYS A 82 16.27 -5.33 1.78
C CYS A 82 16.98 -5.48 0.43
N PRO A 83 16.58 -4.73 -0.61
CA PRO A 83 17.24 -4.78 -1.91
C PRO A 83 18.73 -4.43 -1.80
N GLY A 84 19.59 -5.32 -2.29
CA GLY A 84 21.05 -5.13 -2.29
C GLY A 84 21.77 -5.57 -1.02
N GLY A 85 21.09 -6.27 -0.10
CA GLY A 85 21.71 -6.77 1.13
C GLY A 85 21.05 -8.03 1.69
N LYS A 86 21.57 -8.50 2.82
CA LYS A 86 20.98 -9.60 3.61
C LYS A 86 20.19 -9.10 4.83
N GLU A 87 20.03 -7.78 4.97
CA GLU A 87 19.26 -7.19 6.06
C GLU A 87 17.78 -7.60 5.92
N PRO A 88 17.13 -8.06 7.00
CA PRO A 88 15.70 -8.31 6.97
C PRO A 88 14.93 -7.00 6.77
N LEU A 89 14.00 -7.01 5.82
CA LEU A 89 13.09 -5.90 5.61
C LEU A 89 12.11 -5.82 6.79
N GLN A 90 12.00 -4.66 7.43
CA GLN A 90 10.94 -4.43 8.41
C GLN A 90 9.63 -4.14 7.66
N PRO A 91 8.67 -5.07 7.60
CA PRO A 91 7.45 -4.87 6.82
C PRO A 91 6.58 -3.81 7.47
N ILE A 92 5.82 -3.11 6.63
CA ILE A 92 4.83 -2.10 7.03
C ILE A 92 3.52 -2.52 6.37
N TYR A 93 2.51 -2.81 7.20
CA TYR A 93 1.20 -3.27 6.73
C TYR A 93 0.13 -2.17 6.77
N SER A 94 0.36 -1.12 7.56
CA SER A 94 -0.57 -0.01 7.74
C SER A 94 0.14 1.31 7.98
N GLY A 95 -0.53 2.43 7.67
CA GLY A 95 -0.01 3.77 7.92
C GLY A 95 0.27 4.06 9.41
N GLY A 96 -0.46 3.40 10.32
CA GLY A 96 -0.26 3.55 11.77
C GLY A 96 1.08 3.03 12.28
N GLU A 97 1.76 2.16 11.52
CA GLU A 97 3.08 1.64 11.88
C GLU A 97 4.21 2.66 11.66
N MET A 98 3.98 3.75 10.90
CA MET A 98 5.00 4.75 10.62
C MET A 98 5.57 5.40 11.88
N ALA A 99 4.76 5.58 12.92
CA ALA A 99 5.20 6.17 14.18
C ALA A 99 6.30 5.34 14.88
N LYS A 100 6.47 4.06 14.50
CA LYS A 100 7.50 3.16 15.03
C LYS A 100 8.78 3.15 14.21
N ILE A 101 8.79 3.83 13.05
CA ILE A 101 9.92 3.86 12.13
C ILE A 101 10.71 5.16 12.34
N PRO A 102 12.04 5.11 12.52
CA PRO A 102 12.86 6.31 12.62
C PRO A 102 12.84 7.08 11.30
N CYS A 103 12.72 8.40 11.37
CA CYS A 103 12.79 9.25 10.19
C CYS A 103 14.13 9.06 9.46
N PRO A 104 14.13 8.75 8.15
CA PRO A 104 15.35 8.63 7.34
C PRO A 104 16.32 9.81 7.45
N LYS A 105 15.79 11.02 7.61
CA LYS A 105 16.58 12.25 7.64
C LYS A 105 17.10 12.61 9.03
N CYS A 106 16.27 12.53 10.07
CA CYS A 106 16.64 13.01 11.41
C CYS A 106 16.67 11.93 12.51
N GLY A 107 16.30 10.69 12.21
CA GLY A 107 16.32 9.55 13.15
C GLY A 107 15.19 9.52 14.19
N ASN A 108 14.44 10.62 14.38
CA ASN A 108 13.35 10.67 15.36
C ASN A 108 12.15 9.81 14.97
N LEU A 109 11.43 9.30 15.98
CA LEU A 109 10.17 8.56 15.87
C LEU A 109 8.98 9.51 15.76
N SER A 110 8.95 10.29 14.70
CA SER A 110 7.95 11.35 14.47
C SER A 110 7.32 11.29 13.09
N LEU A 111 7.43 10.14 12.43
CA LEU A 111 6.80 9.91 11.12
C LEU A 111 5.29 9.74 11.28
N SER A 112 4.54 10.41 10.42
CA SER A 112 3.09 10.29 10.28
C SER A 112 2.73 9.90 8.85
N TYR A 113 1.68 9.09 8.69
CA TYR A 113 1.14 8.71 7.38
C TYR A 113 -0.21 9.39 7.16
N LYS A 114 -0.34 10.11 6.04
CA LYS A 114 -1.62 10.63 5.56
C LYS A 114 -2.03 9.85 4.31
N ARG A 115 -3.06 9.01 4.45
CA ARG A 115 -3.64 8.28 3.32
C ARG A 115 -4.19 9.27 2.28
N ARG A 116 -3.90 9.03 1.01
CA ARG A 116 -4.54 9.70 -0.14
C ARG A 116 -5.72 8.86 -0.58
N LEU A 117 -6.87 9.51 -0.76
CA LEU A 117 -8.00 8.87 -1.43
C LEU A 117 -7.62 8.70 -2.92
N MET A 118 -8.00 7.58 -3.54
CA MET A 118 -7.71 7.31 -4.96
C MET A 118 -8.50 8.23 -5.92
N PHE A 119 -9.38 9.08 -5.40
CA PHE A 119 -10.26 9.96 -6.14
C PHE A 119 -10.11 11.39 -5.61
N ASP A 120 -9.08 12.09 -6.06
CA ASP A 120 -9.05 13.56 -6.16
C ASP A 120 -8.83 13.90 -7.64
#